data_AF-A0A965VQE0-F1
#
_entry.id   AF-A0A965VQE0-F1
#
_cell.length_a   1.000
_cell.length_b   1.000
_cell.length_c   1.000
_cell.angle_alpha   90.00
_cell.angle_beta   90.00
_cell.angle_gamma   90.00
#
_symmetry.space_group_name_H-M   'P 1'
#
loop_
_entity.id
_entity.type
_entity.pdbx_description
1 polymer ?
#
loop_
_entity_poly.entity_id
_entity_poly.type
_entity_poly.pdbx_seq_one_letter_code
_entity_poly.pdbx_strand_id
1 'polypeptide(L)'
;MIKWEHKPSGICPVQANGYFLNHYFYFRARWSWVMIEFAKTKEDWEKDDLEVAYLLKTTAEYEAGTISNSLSKRLIYKGCLRFAFYLLNIKIKGLIKNNKFNKK
;
A
#
# COMPACT_ATOMS: atom_id res chain seq x y z
N MET A 1 -3.23 10.12 8.32
CA MET A 1 -4.62 9.63 8.43
C MET A 1 -5.02 9.03 7.09
N ILE A 2 -5.71 7.89 7.07
CA ILE A 2 -6.20 7.27 5.82
C ILE A 2 -7.48 7.99 5.40
N LYS A 3 -7.56 8.45 4.15
CA LYS A 3 -8.79 8.93 3.51
C LYS A 3 -9.33 7.79 2.65
N TRP A 4 -10.37 7.12 3.12
CA TRP A 4 -10.98 6.01 2.39
C TRP A 4 -11.81 6.53 1.20
N GLU A 5 -11.64 5.89 0.05
CA GLU A 5 -12.62 5.95 -1.04
C GLU A 5 -13.56 4.74 -0.96
N HIS A 6 -12.97 3.56 -0.82
CA HIS A 6 -13.68 2.32 -0.56
C HIS A 6 -13.08 1.60 0.65
N LYS A 7 -13.90 1.43 1.70
CA LYS A 7 -13.51 0.62 2.86
C LYS A 7 -13.42 -0.86 2.47
N PRO A 8 -12.67 -1.69 3.22
CA PRO A 8 -12.57 -3.12 2.93
C PRO A 8 -13.95 -3.76 2.88
N SER A 9 -14.31 -4.24 1.70
CA SER A 9 -15.56 -4.93 1.44
C SER A 9 -15.39 -6.00 0.37
N GLY A 10 -16.37 -6.91 0.27
CA GLY A 10 -16.31 -8.09 -0.59
C GLY A 10 -16.16 -9.39 0.21
N ILE A 11 -16.46 -10.51 -0.46
CA ILE A 11 -16.29 -11.88 0.07
C ILE A 11 -15.31 -12.69 -0.80
N CYS A 12 -15.14 -12.30 -2.07
CA CYS A 12 -14.12 -12.81 -2.98
C CYS A 12 -14.14 -11.99 -4.29
N PRO A 13 -13.19 -11.07 -4.55
CA PRO A 13 -12.10 -10.63 -3.68
C PRO A 13 -12.57 -9.63 -2.60
N VAL A 14 -11.82 -9.52 -1.51
CA VAL A 14 -11.91 -8.34 -0.62
C VAL A 14 -11.05 -7.23 -1.21
N GLN A 15 -11.64 -6.06 -1.40
CA GLN A 15 -10.96 -4.90 -1.99
C GLN A 15 -11.15 -3.67 -1.10
N ALA A 16 -10.15 -2.78 -1.09
CA ALA A 16 -10.23 -1.49 -0.44
C ALA A 16 -9.29 -0.51 -1.13
N ASN A 17 -9.62 0.77 -1.13
CA ASN A 17 -8.75 1.80 -1.68
C ASN A 17 -8.97 3.17 -1.03
N GLY A 18 -8.04 4.07 -1.28
CA GLY A 18 -8.10 5.44 -0.82
C GLY A 18 -6.73 6.10 -0.87
N TYR A 19 -6.54 7.10 0.00
CA TYR A 19 -5.30 7.85 0.09
C TYR A 19 -4.66 7.76 1.46
N PHE A 20 -3.34 7.61 1.47
CA PHE A 20 -2.51 7.67 2.67
C PHE A 20 -1.25 8.48 2.38
N LEU A 21 -1.01 9.53 3.17
CA LEU A 21 0.11 10.47 2.96
C LEU A 21 0.18 11.03 1.53
N ASN A 22 -0.98 11.41 0.97
CA ASN A 22 -1.14 11.90 -0.41
C ASN A 22 -0.78 10.91 -1.52
N HIS A 23 -0.66 9.62 -1.20
CA HIS A 23 -0.47 8.55 -2.18
C HIS A 23 -1.75 7.73 -2.25
N TYR A 24 -2.16 7.39 -3.46
CA TYR A 24 -3.21 6.41 -3.68
C TYR A 24 -2.75 5.04 -3.20
N PHE A 25 -3.62 4.29 -2.54
CA PHE A 25 -3.38 2.89 -2.24
C PHE A 25 -4.52 2.03 -2.72
N TYR A 26 -4.17 0.82 -3.18
CA TYR A 26 -5.09 -0.21 -3.58
C TYR A 26 -4.77 -1.50 -2.83
N PHE A 27 -5.74 -1.99 -2.06
CA PHE A 27 -5.65 -3.25 -1.33
C PHE A 27 -6.53 -4.29 -2.00
N ARG A 28 -5.96 -5.47 -2.21
CA ARG A 28 -6.65 -6.60 -2.82
C ARG A 28 -6.28 -7.90 -2.12
N ALA A 29 -7.28 -8.68 -1.78
CA ALA A 29 -7.15 -10.04 -1.28
C ALA A 29 -7.85 -10.97 -2.27
N ARG A 30 -7.07 -11.73 -3.04
CA ARG A 30 -7.56 -12.56 -4.15
C ARG A 30 -6.71 -13.82 -4.28
N TRP A 31 -7.35 -14.94 -4.61
CA TRP A 31 -6.71 -16.24 -4.77
C TRP A 31 -5.94 -16.64 -3.51
N SER A 32 -4.61 -16.63 -3.56
CA SER A 32 -3.70 -17.00 -2.48
C SER A 32 -2.90 -15.81 -1.94
N TRP A 33 -3.19 -14.58 -2.39
CA TRP A 33 -2.39 -13.39 -2.07
C TRP A 33 -3.22 -12.24 -1.53
N VAL A 34 -2.67 -11.60 -0.50
CA VAL A 34 -3.13 -10.33 0.04
C VAL A 34 -2.04 -9.30 -0.15
N MET A 35 -2.34 -8.28 -0.94
CA MET A 35 -1.36 -7.26 -1.32
C MET A 35 -1.94 -5.85 -1.17
N ILE A 36 -1.03 -4.90 -1.03
CA ILE A 36 -1.34 -3.47 -1.07
C ILE A 36 -0.32 -2.79 -1.98
N GLU A 37 -0.84 -1.97 -2.88
CA GLU A 37 -0.09 -1.19 -3.86
C GLU A 37 -0.21 0.29 -3.49
N PHE A 38 0.83 1.05 -3.75
CA PHE A 38 0.87 2.50 -3.57
C PHE A 38 1.33 3.15 -4.88
N ALA A 39 0.66 4.24 -5.26
CA ALA A 39 1.00 5.10 -6.38
C ALA A 39 0.79 6.57 -5.98
N LYS A 40 1.32 7.51 -6.75
CA LYS A 40 1.11 8.95 -6.45
C LYS A 40 -0.35 9.35 -6.61
N THR A 41 -0.98 8.90 -7.69
CA THR A 41 -2.38 9.15 -8.00
C THR A 41 -3.11 7.86 -8.37
N LYS A 42 -4.43 7.92 -8.48
CA LYS A 42 -5.22 6.79 -8.98
C LYS A 42 -4.92 6.51 -10.45
N GLU A 43 -4.72 7.57 -11.24
CA GLU A 43 -4.40 7.49 -12.66
C GLU A 43 -3.03 6.84 -12.89
N ASP A 44 -2.07 7.09 -12.01
CA ASP A 44 -0.75 6.44 -12.05
C ASP A 44 -0.88 4.94 -11.71
N TRP A 45 -1.71 4.59 -10.71
CA TRP A 45 -2.03 3.19 -10.41
C TRP A 45 -2.70 2.46 -11.58
N GLU A 46 -3.65 3.10 -12.27
CA GLU A 46 -4.31 2.54 -13.46
C GLU A 46 -3.33 2.28 -14.62
N LYS A 47 -2.23 3.02 -14.68
CA LYS A 47 -1.13 2.87 -15.66
C LYS A 47 -0.02 1.92 -15.20
N ASP A 48 -0.18 1.28 -14.03
CA ASP A 48 0.84 0.43 -13.39
C ASP A 48 2.13 1.20 -13.01
N ASP A 49 2.07 2.53 -12.86
CA ASP A 49 3.15 3.37 -12.33
C ASP A 49 3.12 3.38 -10.79
N LEU A 50 3.55 2.27 -10.22
CA LEU A 50 3.53 2.03 -8.78
C LEU A 50 4.78 2.60 -8.09
N GLU A 51 4.59 3.30 -6.97
CA GLU A 51 5.70 3.66 -6.08
C GLU A 51 6.26 2.42 -5.39
N VAL A 52 5.37 1.56 -4.88
CA VAL A 52 5.74 0.31 -4.22
C VAL A 52 4.53 -0.62 -4.10
N ALA A 53 4.78 -1.92 -4.19
CA ALA A 53 3.82 -2.96 -3.88
C ALA A 53 4.33 -3.82 -2.73
N TYR A 54 3.44 -4.19 -1.81
CA TYR A 54 3.74 -5.08 -0.70
C TYR A 54 2.83 -6.30 -0.72
N LEU A 55 3.45 -7.48 -0.77
CA LEU A 55 2.80 -8.72 -0.38
C LEU A 55 2.69 -8.77 1.15
N LEU A 56 1.47 -8.72 1.67
CA LEU A 56 1.20 -8.64 3.10
C LEU A 56 0.99 -10.01 3.75
N LYS A 57 0.35 -10.92 3.03
CA LYS A 57 0.07 -12.30 3.47
C LYS A 57 -0.11 -13.22 2.26
N THR A 58 0.32 -14.46 2.40
CA THR A 58 -0.05 -15.58 1.53
C THR A 58 -0.98 -16.53 2.30
N THR A 59 -1.91 -17.16 1.60
CA THR A 59 -2.85 -18.16 2.14
C THR A 59 -2.85 -19.40 1.25
N ALA A 60 -3.58 -20.45 1.65
CA ALA A 60 -3.92 -21.50 0.69
C ALA A 60 -4.73 -20.92 -0.48
N GLU A 61 -4.85 -21.69 -1.56
CA GLU A 61 -5.62 -21.28 -2.73
C GLU A 61 -7.05 -20.90 -2.33
N TYR A 62 -7.55 -19.81 -2.90
CA TYR A 62 -8.89 -19.23 -2.69
C TYR A 62 -9.17 -18.63 -1.31
N GLU A 63 -8.39 -18.96 -0.27
CA GLU A 63 -8.62 -18.45 1.08
C GLU A 63 -8.33 -16.95 1.24
N ALA A 64 -7.51 -16.35 0.38
CA ALA A 64 -7.24 -14.92 0.49
C ALA A 64 -8.50 -14.10 0.20
N GLY A 65 -9.43 -14.63 -0.62
CA GLY A 65 -10.69 -13.98 -0.91
C GLY A 65 -11.59 -13.87 0.33
N THR A 66 -11.53 -14.83 1.24
CA THR A 66 -12.47 -14.97 2.37
C THR A 66 -11.97 -14.37 3.68
N ILE A 67 -10.88 -13.57 3.63
CA ILE A 67 -10.35 -12.94 4.84
C ILE A 67 -11.37 -11.97 5.45
N SER A 68 -11.45 -11.96 6.79
CA SER A 68 -12.39 -11.09 7.49
C SER A 68 -12.06 -9.61 7.30
N ASN A 69 -13.07 -8.74 7.25
CA ASN A 69 -12.89 -7.29 7.13
C ASN A 69 -11.98 -6.72 8.23
N SER A 70 -12.02 -7.29 9.44
CA SER A 70 -11.14 -6.90 10.54
C SER A 70 -9.68 -7.22 10.25
N LEU A 71 -9.40 -8.40 9.68
CA LEU A 71 -8.06 -8.76 9.26
C LEU A 71 -7.59 -7.88 8.10
N SER A 72 -8.43 -7.62 7.10
CA SER A 72 -8.13 -6.73 5.99
C SER A 72 -7.75 -5.32 6.48
N LYS A 73 -8.52 -4.75 7.41
CA LYS A 73 -8.18 -3.45 8.03
C LYS A 73 -6.80 -3.49 8.68
N ARG A 74 -6.52 -4.50 9.52
CA ARG A 74 -5.20 -4.65 10.17
C ARG A 74 -4.06 -4.75 9.16
N LEU A 75 -4.26 -5.50 8.08
CA LEU A 75 -3.27 -5.65 7.00
C LEU A 75 -3.04 -4.33 6.26
N ILE A 76 -4.10 -3.57 5.96
CA ILE A 76 -3.98 -2.24 5.35
C ILE A 76 -3.18 -1.30 6.26
N TYR A 77 -3.51 -1.22 7.54
CA TYR A 77 -2.74 -0.41 8.49
C TYR A 77 -1.27 -0.82 8.55
N LYS A 78 -0.96 -2.12 8.54
CA LYS A 78 0.41 -2.64 8.46
C LYS A 78 1.11 -2.21 7.16
N GLY A 79 0.40 -2.25 6.03
CA GLY A 79 0.87 -1.77 4.74
C GLY A 79 1.19 -0.27 4.76
N CYS A 80 0.27 0.56 5.25
CA CYS A 80 0.47 1.99 5.42
C CYS A 80 1.66 2.31 6.35
N LEU A 81 1.83 1.56 7.44
CA LEU A 81 2.97 1.73 8.34
C LEU A 81 4.29 1.43 7.62
N ARG A 82 4.37 0.32 6.89
CA ARG A 82 5.54 0.00 6.04
C ARG A 82 5.82 1.10 5.03
N PHE A 83 4.78 1.62 4.38
CA PHE A 83 4.91 2.71 3.41
C PHE A 83 5.43 4.02 4.04
N ALA A 84 4.97 4.37 5.25
CA ALA A 84 5.48 5.53 5.96
C ALA A 84 7.00 5.43 6.23
N PHE A 85 7.48 4.25 6.64
CA PHE A 85 8.91 4.01 6.80
C PHE A 85 9.67 4.06 5.48
N TYR A 86 9.09 3.57 4.38
CA TYR A 86 9.67 3.68 3.04
C TYR A 86 9.89 5.15 2.63
N LEU A 87 8.87 6.00 2.78
CA LEU A 87 8.97 7.43 2.46
C LEU A 87 10.01 8.15 3.34
N LEU A 88 10.06 7.84 4.65
CA LEU A 88 11.07 8.40 5.55
C LEU A 88 12.49 8.05 5.10
N ASN A 89 12.73 6.79 4.72
CA ASN A 89 14.03 6.35 4.23
C ASN A 89 14.45 7.05 2.93
N ILE A 90 13.51 7.25 2.00
CA ILE A 90 13.77 8.01 0.77
C ILE A 90 14.15 9.45 1.10
N LYS A 91 13.38 10.12 1.96
CA LYS A 91 13.64 11.51 2.36
C LYS A 91 15.01 11.67 3.01
N ILE A 92 15.40 10.76 3.90
CA ILE A 92 16.71 10.75 4.55
C ILE A 92 17.83 10.59 3.51
N LYS A 93 17.70 9.64 2.58
CA LYS A 93 18.68 9.43 1.50
C LYS A 93 18.83 10.68 0.61
N GLY A 94 17.72 11.36 0.29
CA GLY A 94 17.73 12.61 -0.47
C GLY A 94 18.46 13.75 0.26
N LEU A 95 18.20 13.93 1.56
CA LEU A 95 18.87 14.93 2.38
C LEU A 95 20.38 14.69 2.48
N ILE A 96 20.80 13.44 2.69
CA ILE A 96 22.23 13.08 2.74
C ILE A 96 22.92 13.39 1.40
N LYS A 97 22.26 13.09 0.28
CA LYS A 97 22.80 13.38 -1.06
C LYS A 97 22.99 14.88 -1.26
N ASN A 98 21.98 15.70 -0.94
CA ASN A 98 22.05 17.16 -1.11
C ASN A 98 23.12 17.81 -0.21
N ASN A 99 23.27 17.34 1.03
CA ASN A 99 24.32 17.84 1.93
C ASN A 99 25.75 17.47 1.50
N LYS A 100 25.94 16.38 0.73
CA LYS A 100 27.24 16.06 0.13
C LYS A 100 27.60 16.99 -1.04
N PHE A 101 26.61 17.51 -1.77
CA PHE A 101 26.85 18.44 -2.89
C PHE A 101 27.12 19.87 -2.43
N ASN A 102 26.52 20.33 -1.32
CA ASN A 102 26.76 21.67 -0.76
C ASN A 102 28.05 21.82 0.06
N LYS A 103 28.91 20.80 0.11
CA LYS A 103 30.23 20.84 0.79
C LYS A 103 31.41 20.99 -0.19
N LYS A 104 31.16 21.49 -1.40
CA LYS A 104 32.19 21.94 -2.34
C LYS A 104 32.06 23.44 -2.54
#